data_AF-A0A227JBD1-F1
#
_entry.id   AF-A0A227JBD1-F1
#
_cell.length_a   1.000
_cell.length_b   1.000
_cell.length_c   1.000
_cell.angle_alpha   90.00
_cell.angle_beta   90.00
_cell.angle_gamma   90.00
#
_symmetry.space_group_name_H-M   'P 1'
#
loop_
_entity.id
_entity.type
_entity.pdbx_description
1 polymer ?
#
loop_
_entity_poly.entity_id
_entity_poly.type
_entity_poly.pdbx_seq_one_letter_code
_entity_poly.pdbx_strand_id
1 'polypeptide(L)'
;MEFLLDYGLFLAKIVTVVAAIIVILILVKSVGSKSGAAKGELEVTNLSEQHKQSIEQLEHHLHDDAFIKARDKAVKKEEKEKNKSREKEIKQASKEGSLDSKREPHLFVLDFNGSIDAKEVGSLREEITAILAVAREGDEVLLRLESGGGMVHGYGLASSQLDRIKAAGLPLTISVDKVAASGGYMMACVADK
;
A
#
# COMPACT_ATOMS: atom_id res chain seq x y z
N MET A 1 62.34 -22.32 9.95
CA MET A 1 61.75 -21.39 10.94
C MET A 1 61.04 -20.23 10.26
N GLU A 2 61.56 -19.68 9.17
CA GLU A 2 60.93 -18.55 8.45
C GLU A 2 59.56 -18.89 7.85
N PHE A 3 59.39 -20.08 7.26
CA PHE A 3 58.08 -20.51 6.70
C PHE A 3 56.93 -20.54 7.74
N LEU A 4 57.21 -20.94 8.98
CA LEU A 4 56.20 -20.94 10.06
C LEU A 4 55.88 -19.52 10.54
N LEU A 5 56.86 -18.61 10.49
CA LEU A 5 56.68 -17.20 10.82
C LEU A 5 55.89 -16.47 9.72
N ASP A 6 56.17 -16.74 8.46
CA ASP A 6 55.44 -16.18 7.31
C ASP A 6 53.99 -16.68 7.28
N TYR A 7 53.77 -17.96 7.55
CA TYR A 7 52.43 -18.53 7.66
C TYR A 7 51.68 -17.97 8.88
N GLY A 8 52.35 -17.81 10.03
CA GLY A 8 51.78 -17.18 11.22
C GLY A 8 51.39 -15.72 10.98
N LEU A 9 52.23 -14.96 10.27
CA LEU A 9 51.95 -13.57 9.89
C LEU A 9 50.76 -13.48 8.91
N PHE A 10 50.68 -14.41 7.96
CA PHE A 10 49.56 -14.50 7.02
C PHE A 10 48.24 -14.82 7.73
N LEU A 11 48.26 -15.79 8.65
CA LEU A 11 47.11 -16.14 9.48
C LEU A 11 46.66 -14.96 10.34
N ALA A 12 47.60 -14.27 10.99
CA ALA A 12 47.30 -13.09 11.80
C ALA A 12 46.65 -11.98 10.97
N LYS A 13 47.11 -11.74 9.74
CA LYS A 13 46.49 -10.77 8.82
C LYS A 13 45.06 -11.14 8.43
N ILE A 14 44.77 -12.42 8.19
CA ILE A 14 43.40 -12.86 7.88
C ILE A 14 42.50 -12.66 9.10
N VAL A 15 42.96 -13.06 10.29
CA VAL A 15 42.20 -12.92 11.53
C VAL A 15 41.90 -11.45 11.84
N THR A 16 42.86 -10.54 11.65
CA THR A 16 42.64 -9.10 11.88
C THR A 16 41.67 -8.49 10.88
N VAL A 17 41.70 -8.89 9.61
CA VAL A 17 40.72 -8.45 8.60
C VAL A 17 39.31 -8.94 8.95
N VAL A 18 39.16 -10.22 9.34
CA VAL A 18 37.85 -10.77 9.73
C VAL A 18 37.32 -10.08 10.98
N ALA A 19 38.16 -9.85 11.99
CA ALA A 19 37.78 -9.12 13.20
C ALA A 19 37.34 -7.68 12.89
N ALA A 20 38.06 -6.99 12.00
CA ALA A 20 37.69 -5.63 11.58
C ALA A 20 36.32 -5.60 10.87
N ILE A 21 36.03 -6.58 10.00
CA ILE A 21 34.72 -6.70 9.34
C ILE A 21 33.61 -6.94 10.37
N ILE A 22 33.82 -7.81 11.35
CA ILE A 22 32.84 -8.09 12.42
C ILE A 22 32.54 -6.82 13.23
N VAL A 23 33.59 -6.07 13.61
CA VAL A 23 33.43 -4.80 14.34
C VAL A 23 32.63 -3.78 13.53
N ILE A 24 32.92 -3.65 12.23
CA ILE A 24 32.16 -2.76 11.33
C ILE A 24 30.69 -3.18 11.26
N LEU A 25 30.41 -4.48 11.12
CA LEU A 25 29.03 -5.00 11.07
C LEU A 25 28.25 -4.74 12.38
N ILE A 26 28.91 -4.85 13.54
CA ILE A 26 28.31 -4.53 14.84
C ILE A 26 28.02 -3.03 14.96
N LEU A 27 28.95 -2.17 14.52
CA LEU A 27 28.75 -0.72 14.53
C LEU A 27 27.60 -0.29 13.61
N VAL A 28 27.51 -0.85 12.39
CA VAL A 28 26.41 -0.57 11.45
C VAL A 28 25.07 -1.01 12.03
N LYS A 29 25.00 -2.18 12.68
CA LYS A 29 23.76 -2.65 13.33
C LYS A 29 23.36 -1.79 14.53
N SER A 30 24.31 -1.25 15.30
CA SER A 30 23.98 -0.45 16.50
C SER A 30 23.44 0.93 16.16
N VAL A 31 23.90 1.56 15.07
CA VAL A 31 23.43 2.87 14.60
C VAL A 31 21.97 2.82 14.14
N GLY A 32 21.51 1.68 13.60
CA GLY A 32 20.12 1.50 13.12
C GLY A 32 19.08 1.13 14.18
N SER A 33 19.46 1.08 15.47
CA SER A 33 18.60 0.59 16.56
C SER A 33 18.02 1.67 17.49
N LYS A 34 18.32 2.96 17.23
CA LYS A 34 17.93 4.09 18.11
C LYS A 34 16.78 4.98 17.60
N SER A 35 15.87 4.45 16.80
CA SER A 35 14.58 5.13 16.55
C SER A 35 13.42 4.16 16.75
N GLY A 36 12.66 4.38 17.83
CA GLY A 36 11.33 3.84 18.04
C GLY A 36 10.30 4.54 17.14
N ALA A 37 10.56 4.60 15.84
CA ALA A 37 9.58 4.95 14.81
C ALA A 37 9.25 3.66 14.08
N ALA A 38 7.96 3.33 13.98
CA ALA A 38 7.50 2.16 13.25
C ALA A 38 8.12 2.16 11.84
N LYS A 39 8.98 1.18 11.57
CA LYS A 39 9.51 0.94 10.23
C LYS A 39 8.37 0.34 9.42
N GLY A 40 7.78 1.15 8.55
CA GLY A 40 6.77 0.74 7.59
C GLY A 40 6.89 1.61 6.35
N GLU A 41 6.55 1.04 5.20
CA GLU A 41 6.41 1.75 3.93
C GLU A 41 4.94 1.68 3.53
N LEU A 42 4.39 2.79 3.03
CA LEU A 42 3.04 2.81 2.48
C LEU A 42 3.14 2.51 0.98
N GLU A 43 2.73 1.31 0.58
CA GLU A 43 2.62 0.95 -0.82
C GLU A 43 1.25 1.38 -1.35
N VAL A 44 1.24 2.14 -2.46
CA VAL A 44 0.01 2.61 -3.11
C VAL A 44 -0.01 2.09 -4.54
N THR A 45 -1.00 1.25 -4.84
CA THR A 45 -1.19 0.67 -6.18
C THR A 45 -2.40 1.28 -6.88
N ASN A 46 -2.24 1.67 -8.15
CA ASN A 46 -3.35 2.15 -8.96
C ASN A 46 -4.10 0.99 -9.63
N LEU A 47 -5.14 0.49 -8.98
CA LEU A 47 -5.97 -0.60 -9.51
C LEU A 47 -6.69 -0.24 -10.83
N SER A 48 -6.96 1.04 -11.08
CA SER A 48 -7.59 1.47 -12.34
C SER A 48 -6.65 1.27 -13.52
N GLU A 49 -5.36 1.52 -13.35
CA GLU A 49 -4.35 1.29 -14.39
C GLU A 49 -4.17 -0.20 -14.66
N GLN A 50 -4.07 -1.01 -13.61
CA GLN A 50 -3.98 -2.46 -13.74
C GLN A 50 -5.19 -3.06 -14.47
N HIS A 51 -6.40 -2.58 -14.17
CA HIS A 51 -7.62 -3.01 -14.84
C HIS A 51 -7.61 -2.62 -16.33
N LYS A 52 -7.20 -1.39 -16.65
CA LYS A 52 -7.05 -0.94 -18.06
C LYS A 52 -6.07 -1.83 -18.84
N GLN A 53 -4.91 -2.13 -18.26
CA GLN A 53 -3.91 -3.00 -18.89
C GLN A 53 -4.47 -4.41 -19.13
N SER A 54 -5.23 -4.96 -18.17
CA SER A 54 -5.85 -6.28 -18.30
C SER A 54 -6.89 -6.31 -19.43
N ILE A 55 -7.74 -5.27 -19.53
CA ILE A 55 -8.69 -5.11 -20.63
C ILE A 55 -7.95 -5.01 -21.96
N GLU A 56 -6.92 -4.16 -22.04
CA GLU A 56 -6.15 -3.96 -23.26
C GLU A 56 -5.55 -5.27 -23.78
N GLN A 57 -4.95 -6.08 -22.90
CA GLN A 57 -4.42 -7.39 -23.23
C GLN A 57 -5.50 -8.33 -23.80
N LEU A 58 -6.67 -8.38 -23.18
CA LEU A 58 -7.78 -9.20 -23.66
C LEU A 58 -8.27 -8.72 -25.03
N GLU A 59 -8.45 -7.41 -25.21
CA GLU A 59 -8.92 -6.82 -26.47
C GLU A 59 -7.94 -7.10 -27.62
N HIS A 60 -6.63 -7.09 -27.37
CA HIS A 60 -5.61 -7.47 -28.37
C HIS A 60 -5.73 -8.91 -28.86
N HIS A 61 -6.30 -9.82 -28.06
CA HIS A 61 -6.55 -11.20 -28.47
C HIS A 61 -7.91 -11.38 -29.18
N LEU A 62 -8.85 -10.44 -28.97
CA LEU A 62 -10.21 -10.52 -29.50
C LEU A 62 -10.38 -9.76 -30.82
N HIS A 63 -9.55 -8.76 -31.09
CA HIS A 63 -9.69 -7.86 -32.24
C HIS A 63 -8.46 -7.85 -33.15
N ASP A 64 -8.63 -7.35 -34.37
CA ASP A 64 -7.54 -7.20 -35.35
C ASP A 64 -6.75 -5.89 -35.14
N ASP A 65 -5.55 -5.82 -35.74
CA ASP A 65 -4.66 -4.66 -35.63
C ASP A 65 -5.30 -3.35 -36.11
N ALA A 66 -6.24 -3.43 -37.06
CA ALA A 66 -6.92 -2.26 -37.61
C ALA A 66 -7.88 -1.65 -36.58
N PHE A 67 -8.68 -2.49 -35.91
CA PHE A 67 -9.57 -2.07 -34.84
C PHE A 67 -8.79 -1.48 -33.66
N ILE A 68 -7.75 -2.16 -33.20
CA ILE A 68 -6.96 -1.71 -32.05
C ILE A 68 -6.34 -0.33 -32.31
N LYS A 69 -5.74 -0.12 -33.50
CA LYS A 69 -5.18 1.19 -33.87
C LYS A 69 -6.23 2.31 -33.90
N ALA A 70 -7.44 2.01 -34.35
CA ALA A 70 -8.53 2.97 -34.36
C ALA A 70 -8.99 3.33 -32.94
N ARG A 71 -9.16 2.32 -32.07
CA ARG A 71 -9.47 2.48 -30.65
C ARG A 71 -8.42 3.34 -29.93
N ASP A 72 -7.14 2.99 -30.06
CA ASP A 72 -6.05 3.71 -29.38
C ASP A 72 -5.97 5.17 -29.80
N LYS A 73 -6.25 5.45 -31.07
CA LYS A 73 -6.29 6.82 -31.57
C LYS A 73 -7.46 7.60 -30.98
N ALA A 74 -8.63 6.97 -30.80
CA ALA A 74 -9.79 7.57 -30.15
C ALA A 74 -9.51 7.84 -28.66
N VAL A 75 -9.01 6.84 -27.92
CA VAL A 75 -8.65 6.96 -26.49
C VAL A 75 -7.61 8.06 -26.26
N LYS A 76 -6.52 8.08 -27.04
CA LYS A 76 -5.50 9.14 -26.94
C LYS A 76 -6.05 10.53 -27.21
N LYS A 77 -7.04 10.66 -28.11
CA LYS A 77 -7.69 11.95 -28.38
C LYS A 77 -8.51 12.38 -27.17
N GLU A 78 -9.31 11.50 -26.61
CA GLU A 78 -10.14 11.76 -25.43
C GLU A 78 -9.29 12.11 -24.20
N GLU A 79 -8.23 11.34 -23.92
CA GLU A 79 -7.32 11.62 -22.80
C GLU A 79 -6.62 12.98 -22.95
N LYS A 80 -6.22 13.34 -24.18
CA LYS A 80 -5.60 14.64 -24.46
C LYS A 80 -6.59 15.79 -24.25
N GLU A 81 -7.86 15.59 -24.56
CA GLU A 81 -8.93 16.57 -24.32
C GLU A 81 -9.19 16.74 -22.81
N LYS A 82 -9.32 15.63 -22.07
CA LYS A 82 -9.48 15.63 -20.60
C LYS A 82 -8.29 16.25 -19.87
N ASN A 83 -7.06 15.96 -20.28
CA ASN A 83 -5.88 16.53 -19.66
C ASN A 83 -5.78 18.05 -19.90
N LYS A 84 -6.15 18.51 -21.11
CA LYS A 84 -6.19 19.94 -21.41
C LYS A 84 -7.26 20.69 -20.63
N SER A 85 -8.45 20.11 -20.42
CA SER A 85 -9.48 20.76 -19.58
C SER A 85 -9.02 20.83 -18.13
N ARG A 86 -8.49 19.72 -17.60
CA ARG A 86 -7.97 19.65 -16.24
C ARG A 86 -6.81 20.61 -15.98
N GLU A 87 -5.87 20.76 -16.92
CA GLU A 87 -4.79 21.74 -16.80
C GLU A 87 -5.31 23.19 -16.75
N LYS A 88 -6.35 23.52 -17.52
CA LYS A 88 -6.96 24.85 -17.51
C LYS A 88 -7.67 25.11 -16.18
N GLU A 89 -8.43 24.14 -15.69
CA GLU A 89 -9.11 24.20 -14.39
C GLU A 89 -8.10 24.40 -13.25
N ILE A 90 -7.02 23.62 -13.22
CA ILE A 90 -5.95 23.75 -12.21
C ILE A 90 -5.29 25.13 -12.28
N LYS A 91 -4.99 25.63 -13.49
CA LYS A 91 -4.39 26.96 -13.67
C LYS A 91 -5.33 28.09 -13.23
N GLN A 92 -6.63 27.94 -13.42
CA GLN A 92 -7.63 28.91 -12.98
C GLN A 92 -7.78 28.87 -11.44
N ALA A 93 -7.97 27.68 -10.87
CA ALA A 93 -8.02 27.44 -9.43
C ALA A 93 -6.76 27.98 -8.70
N SER A 94 -5.57 27.80 -9.29
CA SER A 94 -4.32 28.34 -8.75
C SER A 94 -4.28 29.87 -8.73
N LYS A 95 -4.90 30.55 -9.70
CA LYS A 95 -4.94 32.03 -9.75
C LYS A 95 -5.98 32.61 -8.80
N GLU A 96 -7.07 31.90 -8.57
CA GLU A 96 -8.17 32.30 -7.70
C GLU A 96 -7.89 31.97 -6.22
N GLY A 97 -6.72 31.37 -5.90
CA GLY A 97 -6.37 30.94 -4.54
C GLY A 97 -7.22 29.77 -4.03
N SER A 98 -8.06 29.21 -4.89
CA SER A 98 -8.98 28.11 -4.64
C SER A 98 -8.45 26.83 -5.27
N LEU A 99 -7.22 26.41 -4.90
CA LEU A 99 -6.71 25.06 -5.15
C LEU A 99 -7.48 24.01 -4.34
N ASP A 100 -8.81 24.12 -4.30
CA ASP A 100 -9.65 23.01 -3.95
C ASP A 100 -9.52 22.00 -5.08
N SER A 101 -8.87 20.90 -4.77
CA SER A 101 -8.43 19.93 -5.76
C SER A 101 -9.60 19.01 -6.08
N LYS A 102 -10.69 19.58 -6.61
CA LYS A 102 -11.85 18.82 -7.08
C LYS A 102 -11.34 17.63 -7.89
N ARG A 103 -11.43 16.45 -7.27
CA ARG A 103 -11.06 15.19 -7.87
C ARG A 103 -12.30 14.33 -7.89
N GLU A 104 -12.35 13.45 -8.88
CA GLU A 104 -13.36 12.41 -8.90
C GLU A 104 -13.29 11.61 -7.60
N PRO A 105 -14.43 11.12 -7.07
CA PRO A 105 -14.43 10.21 -5.95
C PRO A 105 -13.55 8.98 -6.21
N HIS A 106 -12.81 8.54 -5.20
CA HIS A 106 -11.97 7.35 -5.28
C HIS A 106 -12.47 6.27 -4.31
N LEU A 107 -12.34 5.02 -4.75
CA LEU A 107 -12.45 3.86 -3.88
C LEU A 107 -11.06 3.50 -3.35
N PHE A 108 -10.86 3.61 -2.04
CA PHE A 108 -9.67 3.09 -1.38
C PHE A 108 -9.83 1.61 -1.09
N VAL A 109 -8.95 0.79 -1.62
CA VAL A 109 -8.98 -0.66 -1.39
C VAL A 109 -7.89 -1.04 -0.39
N LEU A 110 -8.30 -1.66 0.71
CA LEU A 110 -7.43 -2.16 1.77
C LEU A 110 -7.46 -3.69 1.79
N ASP A 111 -6.35 -4.29 2.17
CA ASP A 111 -6.20 -5.74 2.31
C ASP A 111 -5.94 -6.11 3.76
N PHE A 112 -6.78 -6.98 4.32
CA PHE A 112 -6.58 -7.52 5.65
C PHE A 112 -6.58 -9.04 5.63
N ASN A 113 -5.37 -9.61 5.68
CA ASN A 113 -5.16 -11.03 5.86
C ASN A 113 -4.81 -11.30 7.33
N GLY A 114 -5.83 -11.55 8.13
CA GLY A 114 -5.72 -11.63 9.58
C GLY A 114 -5.12 -12.95 10.06
N SER A 115 -4.02 -12.86 10.80
CA SER A 115 -3.43 -13.98 11.54
C SER A 115 -4.16 -14.22 12.88
N ILE A 116 -3.88 -15.35 13.54
CA ILE A 116 -4.51 -15.71 14.81
C ILE A 116 -4.21 -14.67 15.91
N ASP A 117 -3.02 -14.08 15.91
CA ASP A 117 -2.61 -13.06 16.89
C ASP A 117 -2.90 -11.62 16.43
N ALA A 118 -3.52 -11.45 15.24
CA ALA A 118 -3.98 -10.18 14.70
C ALA A 118 -2.89 -9.09 14.64
N LYS A 119 -1.67 -9.48 14.26
CA LYS A 119 -0.53 -8.54 14.14
C LYS A 119 -0.74 -7.48 13.05
N GLU A 120 -1.54 -7.79 12.04
CA GLU A 120 -1.79 -6.95 10.87
C GLU A 120 -2.60 -5.69 11.21
N VAL A 121 -3.22 -5.65 12.39
CA VAL A 121 -3.97 -4.50 12.90
C VAL A 121 -3.10 -3.25 13.02
N GLY A 122 -1.79 -3.43 13.28
CA GLY A 122 -0.83 -2.34 13.29
C GLY A 122 -0.76 -1.63 11.93
N SER A 123 -0.60 -2.39 10.85
CA SER A 123 -0.54 -1.86 9.48
C SER A 123 -1.88 -1.24 9.07
N LEU A 124 -2.99 -1.95 9.33
CA LEU A 124 -4.34 -1.48 9.03
C LEU A 124 -4.62 -0.12 9.67
N ARG A 125 -4.16 0.09 10.92
CA ARG A 125 -4.32 1.37 11.61
C ARG A 125 -3.61 2.52 10.89
N GLU A 126 -2.38 2.28 10.43
CA GLU A 126 -1.59 3.30 9.72
C GLU A 126 -2.21 3.62 8.35
N GLU A 127 -2.64 2.60 7.61
CA GLU A 127 -3.34 2.74 6.33
C GLU A 127 -4.64 3.53 6.47
N ILE A 128 -5.48 3.20 7.45
CA ILE A 128 -6.71 3.94 7.75
C ILE A 128 -6.40 5.39 8.12
N THR A 129 -5.33 5.62 8.90
CA THR A 129 -4.92 6.98 9.26
C THR A 129 -4.47 7.78 8.04
N ALA A 130 -3.75 7.14 7.11
CA ALA A 130 -3.36 7.77 5.84
C ALA A 130 -4.58 8.11 4.97
N ILE A 131 -5.55 7.20 4.84
CA ILE A 131 -6.80 7.44 4.09
C ILE A 131 -7.56 8.61 4.71
N LEU A 132 -7.80 8.58 6.02
CA LEU A 132 -8.55 9.64 6.71
C LEU A 132 -7.91 11.03 6.59
N ALA A 133 -6.59 11.11 6.37
CA ALA A 133 -5.89 12.37 6.17
C ALA A 133 -6.13 13.00 4.78
N VAL A 134 -6.55 12.22 3.78
CA VAL A 134 -6.68 12.68 2.38
C VAL A 134 -8.06 12.44 1.76
N ALA A 135 -8.90 11.65 2.42
CA ALA A 135 -10.23 11.32 1.96
C ALA A 135 -11.15 12.55 1.94
N ARG A 136 -12.12 12.52 1.04
CA ARG A 136 -13.08 13.60 0.80
C ARG A 136 -14.49 13.05 0.70
N GLU A 137 -15.45 13.96 0.74
CA GLU A 137 -16.84 13.63 0.49
C GLU A 137 -16.99 12.91 -0.87
N GLY A 138 -17.69 11.78 -0.84
CA GLY A 138 -17.88 10.89 -2.00
C GLY A 138 -16.85 9.77 -2.10
N ASP A 139 -15.68 9.86 -1.46
CA ASP A 139 -14.76 8.73 -1.41
C ASP A 139 -15.34 7.57 -0.57
N GLU A 140 -14.95 6.35 -0.91
CA GLU A 140 -15.40 5.13 -0.25
C GLU A 140 -14.21 4.24 0.11
N VAL A 141 -14.39 3.32 1.07
CA VAL A 141 -13.39 2.31 1.44
C VAL A 141 -13.95 0.91 1.25
N LEU A 142 -13.18 0.07 0.54
CA LEU A 142 -13.41 -1.37 0.43
C LEU A 142 -12.29 -2.10 1.17
N LEU A 143 -12.63 -2.90 2.17
CA LEU A 143 -11.69 -3.81 2.81
C LEU A 143 -11.89 -5.22 2.29
N ARG A 144 -10.84 -5.83 1.72
CA ARG A 144 -10.82 -7.26 1.40
C ARG A 144 -10.35 -8.02 2.64
N LEU A 145 -11.27 -8.77 3.24
CA LEU A 145 -11.07 -9.47 4.50
C LEU A 145 -10.88 -10.97 4.26
N GLU A 146 -9.76 -11.48 4.75
CA GLU A 146 -9.50 -12.91 4.91
C GLU A 146 -9.00 -13.16 6.34
N SER A 147 -9.78 -13.89 7.14
CA SER A 147 -9.39 -14.26 8.50
C SER A 147 -10.13 -15.51 8.98
N GLY A 148 -9.35 -16.50 9.44
CA GLY A 148 -9.87 -17.66 10.15
C GLY A 148 -10.30 -17.38 11.60
N GLY A 149 -10.21 -16.12 12.05
CA GLY A 149 -10.41 -15.71 13.43
C GLY A 149 -9.13 -15.71 14.25
N GLY A 150 -9.25 -15.47 15.55
CA GLY A 150 -8.11 -15.38 16.44
C GLY A 150 -8.42 -14.65 17.74
N MET A 151 -7.41 -13.99 18.30
CA MET A 151 -7.46 -13.32 19.59
C MET A 151 -8.48 -12.17 19.60
N VAL A 152 -9.48 -12.27 20.48
CA VAL A 152 -10.61 -11.32 20.56
C VAL A 152 -10.14 -9.86 20.68
N HIS A 153 -9.12 -9.58 21.50
CA HIS A 153 -8.64 -8.22 21.72
C HIS A 153 -8.04 -7.58 20.46
N GLY A 154 -7.29 -8.33 19.65
CA GLY A 154 -6.68 -7.81 18.43
C GLY A 154 -7.73 -7.48 17.38
N TYR A 155 -8.67 -8.41 17.15
CA TYR A 155 -9.78 -8.19 16.22
C TYR A 155 -10.76 -7.11 16.71
N GLY A 156 -10.91 -6.94 18.03
CA GLY A 156 -11.70 -5.84 18.60
C GLY A 156 -11.07 -4.48 18.29
N LEU A 157 -9.74 -4.39 18.41
CA LEU A 157 -9.00 -3.20 17.99
C LEU A 157 -9.14 -2.97 16.47
N ALA A 158 -9.03 -4.01 15.65
CA ALA A 158 -9.23 -3.92 14.20
C ALA A 158 -10.61 -3.35 13.85
N SER A 159 -11.65 -3.87 14.49
CA SER A 159 -13.04 -3.42 14.35
C SER A 159 -13.18 -1.94 14.72
N SER A 160 -12.56 -1.51 15.82
CA SER A 160 -12.56 -0.09 16.20
C SER A 160 -11.79 0.81 15.22
N GLN A 161 -10.79 0.28 14.50
CA GLN A 161 -10.13 1.06 13.45
C GLN A 161 -11.05 1.26 12.26
N LEU A 162 -11.81 0.23 11.88
CA LEU A 162 -12.81 0.31 10.82
C LEU A 162 -13.95 1.26 11.16
N ASP A 163 -14.38 1.32 12.43
CA ASP A 163 -15.36 2.31 12.89
C ASP A 163 -14.89 3.76 12.67
N ARG A 164 -13.58 4.04 12.68
CA ARG A 164 -13.05 5.40 12.40
C ARG A 164 -13.37 5.84 10.97
N ILE A 165 -13.43 4.92 10.01
CA ILE A 165 -13.79 5.21 8.62
C ILE A 165 -15.22 5.73 8.56
N LYS A 166 -16.16 4.97 9.15
CA LYS A 166 -17.57 5.36 9.22
C LYS A 166 -17.80 6.64 10.02
N ALA A 167 -17.09 6.81 11.13
CA ALA A 167 -17.17 8.02 11.94
C ALA A 167 -16.72 9.28 11.18
N ALA A 168 -15.86 9.12 10.16
CA ALA A 168 -15.48 10.18 9.23
C ALA A 168 -16.48 10.38 8.07
N GLY A 169 -17.59 9.62 8.04
CA GLY A 169 -18.62 9.73 7.01
C GLY A 169 -18.28 9.02 5.70
N LEU A 170 -17.24 8.19 5.67
CA LEU A 170 -16.86 7.41 4.48
C LEU A 170 -17.63 6.09 4.47
N PRO A 171 -18.32 5.73 3.37
CA PRO A 171 -18.93 4.40 3.22
C PRO A 171 -17.86 3.31 3.31
N LEU A 172 -18.11 2.31 4.14
CA LEU A 172 -17.25 1.15 4.33
C LEU A 172 -17.94 -0.12 3.83
N THR A 173 -17.34 -0.77 2.84
CA THR A 173 -17.74 -2.11 2.36
C THR A 173 -16.70 -3.14 2.77
N ILE A 174 -17.12 -4.31 3.28
CA ILE A 174 -16.20 -5.42 3.57
C ILE A 174 -16.49 -6.59 2.64
N SER A 175 -15.51 -6.90 1.78
CA SER A 175 -15.54 -8.07 0.91
C SER A 175 -14.83 -9.22 1.58
N VAL A 176 -15.57 -10.26 1.95
CA VAL A 176 -14.99 -11.51 2.46
C VAL A 176 -14.49 -12.35 1.29
N ASP A 177 -13.18 -12.54 1.18
CA ASP A 177 -12.59 -13.30 0.07
C ASP A 177 -12.76 -14.81 0.29
N LYS A 178 -12.00 -15.39 1.23
CA LYS A 178 -12.08 -16.84 1.54
C LYS A 178 -12.87 -17.15 2.80
N VAL A 179 -12.62 -16.41 3.88
CA VAL A 179 -13.19 -16.70 5.21
C VAL A 179 -13.18 -15.43 6.07
N ALA A 180 -14.22 -15.27 6.87
CA ALA A 180 -14.28 -14.28 7.96
C ALA A 180 -14.95 -14.93 9.17
N ALA A 181 -14.18 -15.66 9.98
CA ALA A 181 -14.68 -16.40 11.13
C ALA A 181 -14.33 -15.68 12.45
N SER A 182 -15.20 -15.81 13.46
CA SER A 182 -14.99 -15.27 14.81
C SER A 182 -14.62 -13.78 14.79
N GLY A 183 -13.36 -13.42 15.09
CA GLY A 183 -12.86 -12.05 15.01
C GLY A 183 -12.98 -11.41 13.62
N GLY A 184 -12.81 -12.18 12.54
CA GLY A 184 -13.04 -11.69 11.18
C GLY A 184 -14.51 -11.32 10.95
N TYR A 185 -15.45 -12.16 11.44
CA TYR A 185 -16.88 -11.84 11.35
C TYR A 185 -17.22 -10.56 12.12
N MET A 186 -16.59 -10.34 13.28
CA MET A 186 -16.76 -9.12 14.05
C MET A 186 -16.31 -7.88 13.27
N MET A 187 -15.17 -7.95 12.56
CA MET A 187 -14.74 -6.87 11.65
C MET A 187 -15.76 -6.65 10.54
N ALA A 188 -16.24 -7.72 9.89
CA ALA A 188 -17.22 -7.66 8.80
C ALA A 188 -18.52 -6.96 9.22
N CYS A 189 -19.02 -7.25 10.43
CA CYS A 189 -20.25 -6.65 10.97
C CYS A 189 -20.18 -5.14 11.20
N VAL A 190 -18.98 -4.55 11.16
CA VAL A 190 -18.80 -3.11 11.28
C VAL A 190 -19.17 -2.39 9.98
N ALA A 191 -19.10 -3.05 8.83
CA ALA A 191 -19.33 -2.42 7.53
C ALA A 191 -20.77 -1.93 7.31
N ASP A 192 -20.93 -1.01 6.38
CA ASP A 192 -22.24 -0.63 5.84
C ASP A 192 -22.78 -1.70 4.88
N LYS A 193 -21.86 -2.44 4.21
CA LYS A 193 -22.15 -3.48 3.21
C LYS A 193 -21.17 -4.64 3.30
#